data_AF-A0A354W984-F1
#
_entry.id   AF-A0A354W984-F1
#
_cell.length_a   1.000
_cell.length_b   1.000
_cell.length_c   1.000
_cell.angle_alpha   90.00
_cell.angle_beta   90.00
_cell.angle_gamma   90.00
#
_symmetry.space_group_name_H-M   'P 1'
#
loop_
_entity.id
_entity.type
_entity.pdbx_description
1 polymer ?
#
loop_
_entity_poly.entity_id
_entity_poly.type
_entity_poly.pdbx_seq_one_letter_code
_entity_poly.pdbx_strand_id
1 'polypeptide(L)'
;MAGGNLSPRQKMINMMYLVLTALLALNVSREVMDAFYEVMIGQEASIETIEDQNASLYAAFKRAADENEVKAGPWRDKALAVKAKSDNLYNSIETMKAELIERGGGEDEDVPGKPKKMDDREAAANYFLVEQRGSELKAAMADFRDYLVTEADENESLVSALKNSFDLSDRMEDGAAESWEESKFEQYPLISVMTFLTSMQSDIRTAEANVIGYLHENIDASDIKVTGVRAVVMPKSKFVTQGDEYEAEIFLAAFDDTKDPEFLINGEALDPESVSGGVATIKFPATRTGTIEWNGKILLEANGETKEYEISESYNVAPPSVVISPTKMNVLYRGVDNPLEISVPGVDPANIVVNGRGVKKSGQNYTADVTRNSGGTMQISVGVRDAEGKVKSMGKKTFRVKNLPDANGTILGFSEGVRSGSFIKNNTINAEFKDFDFELDLKVLSFEIV
;
A
#
# COMPACT_ATOMS: atom_id res chain seq x y z
N MET A 1 30.81 -0.07 -79.81
CA MET A 1 31.23 0.42 -81.15
C MET A 1 32.70 0.80 -81.12
N ALA A 2 33.36 0.78 -82.29
CA ALA A 2 34.78 1.05 -82.57
C ALA A 2 35.79 -0.12 -82.37
N GLY A 3 35.56 -1.22 -83.09
CA GLY A 3 36.61 -2.19 -83.45
C GLY A 3 37.47 -1.68 -84.61
N GLY A 4 38.31 -0.69 -84.35
CA GLY A 4 39.36 -0.25 -85.28
C GLY A 4 40.74 -0.61 -84.71
N ASN A 5 41.71 -0.94 -85.57
CA ASN A 5 43.12 -1.12 -85.19
C ASN A 5 43.70 0.21 -84.68
N LEU A 6 43.37 0.57 -83.43
CA LEU A 6 43.89 1.72 -82.72
C LEU A 6 45.40 1.53 -82.53
N SER A 7 46.17 2.57 -82.85
CA SER A 7 47.61 2.57 -82.60
C SER A 7 47.89 2.30 -81.11
N PRO A 8 49.01 1.65 -80.73
CA PRO A 8 49.35 1.39 -79.33
C PRO A 8 49.26 2.64 -78.43
N ARG A 9 49.59 3.81 -78.99
CA ARG A 9 49.45 5.11 -78.32
C ARG A 9 47.98 5.47 -78.02
N GLN A 10 47.05 5.26 -78.95
CA GLN A 10 45.63 5.51 -78.71
C GLN A 10 45.01 4.49 -77.74
N LYS A 11 45.49 3.23 -77.74
CA LYS A 11 45.09 2.25 -76.72
C LYS A 11 45.54 2.68 -75.32
N MET A 12 46.78 3.19 -75.18
CA MET A 12 47.24 3.76 -73.91
C MET A 12 46.44 4.99 -73.49
N ILE A 13 46.13 5.91 -74.40
CA ILE A 13 45.31 7.09 -74.10
C ILE A 13 43.89 6.70 -73.67
N ASN A 14 43.28 5.74 -74.36
CA ASN A 14 41.93 5.27 -74.01
C ASN A 14 41.94 4.50 -72.68
N MET A 15 42.98 3.72 -72.39
CA MET A 15 43.16 3.07 -71.09
C MET A 15 43.37 4.10 -69.98
N MET A 16 44.18 5.13 -70.19
CA MET A 16 44.34 6.22 -69.23
C MET A 16 43.02 6.97 -69.03
N TYR A 17 42.26 7.26 -70.10
CA TYR A 17 40.97 7.94 -69.98
C TYR A 17 39.94 7.09 -69.26
N LEU A 18 39.92 5.77 -69.48
CA LEU A 18 39.09 4.83 -68.72
C LEU A 18 39.49 4.77 -67.25
N VAL A 19 40.80 4.71 -66.95
CA VAL A 19 41.30 4.73 -65.56
C VAL A 19 40.98 6.05 -64.88
N LEU A 20 41.14 7.19 -65.56
CA LEU A 20 40.88 8.52 -65.01
C LEU A 20 39.38 8.78 -64.84
N THR A 21 38.54 8.29 -65.77
CA THR A 21 37.07 8.32 -65.64
C THR A 21 36.60 7.37 -64.53
N ALA A 22 37.23 6.20 -64.36
CA ALA A 22 36.95 5.29 -63.27
C ALA A 22 37.38 5.86 -61.91
N LEU A 23 38.52 6.55 -61.84
CA LEU A 23 38.97 7.26 -60.63
C LEU A 23 38.05 8.43 -60.27
N LEU A 24 37.62 9.23 -61.26
CA LEU A 24 36.60 10.27 -61.05
C LEU A 24 35.25 9.70 -60.61
N ALA A 25 34.88 8.52 -61.11
CA ALA A 25 33.64 7.85 -60.73
C ALA A 25 33.72 7.14 -59.37
N LEU A 26 34.91 6.81 -58.87
CA LEU A 26 35.15 6.27 -57.53
C LEU A 26 35.06 7.33 -56.43
N ASN A 27 35.26 8.60 -56.78
CA ASN A 27 35.09 9.71 -55.85
C ASN A 27 33.60 10.04 -55.72
N VAL A 28 33.14 10.13 -54.47
CA VAL A 28 31.77 10.53 -54.13
C VAL A 28 31.53 11.96 -54.63
N SER A 29 30.32 12.28 -55.10
CA SER A 29 30.02 13.65 -55.56
C SER A 29 29.99 14.62 -54.39
N ARG A 30 30.38 15.88 -54.62
CA ARG A 30 30.44 16.90 -53.57
C ARG A 30 29.07 17.12 -52.89
N GLU A 31 27.99 17.05 -53.66
CA GLU A 31 26.63 17.20 -53.15
C GLU A 31 26.24 16.10 -52.16
N VAL A 32 26.76 14.88 -52.34
CA VAL A 32 26.52 13.77 -51.40
C VAL A 32 27.31 13.99 -50.11
N MET A 33 28.54 14.51 -50.18
CA MET A 33 29.33 14.84 -48.99
C MET A 33 28.73 16.01 -48.20
N ASP A 34 28.22 17.03 -48.88
CA ASP A 34 27.49 18.13 -48.24
C ASP A 34 26.21 17.62 -47.54
N ALA A 35 25.50 16.64 -48.12
CA ALA A 35 24.37 16.02 -47.45
C ALA A 35 24.76 15.26 -46.17
N PHE A 36 25.92 14.59 -46.13
CA PHE A 36 26.43 13.97 -44.91
C PHE A 36 26.79 15.00 -43.83
N TYR A 37 27.34 16.15 -44.25
CA TYR A 37 27.60 17.26 -43.33
C TYR A 37 26.31 17.82 -42.72
N GLU A 38 25.25 18.04 -43.52
CA GLU A 38 23.95 18.48 -43.02
C GLU A 38 23.33 17.48 -42.03
N VAL A 39 23.48 16.18 -42.29
CA VAL A 39 23.04 15.13 -41.34
C VAL A 39 23.82 15.23 -40.03
N MET A 40 25.14 15.44 -40.10
CA MET A 40 25.98 15.59 -38.91
C MET A 40 25.55 16.79 -38.07
N ILE A 41 25.32 17.96 -38.68
CA ILE A 41 24.81 19.16 -37.98
C ILE A 41 23.43 18.90 -37.37
N GLY A 42 22.54 18.19 -38.09
CA GLY A 42 21.25 17.77 -37.56
C GLY A 42 21.37 16.88 -36.31
N GLN A 43 22.37 15.99 -36.28
CA GLN A 43 22.67 15.16 -35.11
C GLN A 43 23.23 15.98 -33.94
N GLU A 44 24.10 16.96 -34.19
CA GLU A 44 24.61 17.87 -33.16
C GLU A 44 23.48 18.68 -32.50
N ALA A 45 22.53 19.19 -33.29
CA ALA A 45 21.34 19.86 -32.73
C ALA A 45 20.46 18.91 -31.89
N SER A 46 20.36 17.64 -32.31
CA SER A 46 19.66 16.62 -31.53
C SER A 46 20.38 16.29 -30.22
N ILE A 47 21.72 16.26 -30.23
CA ILE A 47 22.55 16.08 -29.04
C ILE A 47 22.29 17.21 -28.05
N GLU A 48 22.35 18.47 -28.49
CA GLU A 48 22.09 19.65 -27.65
C GLU A 48 20.70 19.56 -26.99
N THR A 49 19.69 19.16 -27.75
CA THR A 49 18.33 18.97 -27.22
C THR A 49 18.27 17.89 -26.12
N ILE A 50 18.99 16.78 -26.30
CA ILE A 50 19.05 15.70 -25.30
C ILE A 50 19.85 16.15 -24.07
N GLU A 51 20.93 16.92 -24.26
CA GLU A 51 21.71 17.47 -23.14
C GLU A 51 20.87 18.41 -22.27
N ASP A 52 20.02 19.25 -22.86
CA ASP A 52 19.07 20.10 -22.14
C ASP A 52 18.03 19.28 -21.35
N GLN A 53 17.54 18.19 -21.94
CA GLN A 53 16.65 17.25 -21.25
C GLN A 53 17.35 16.56 -20.08
N ASN A 54 18.58 16.09 -20.28
CA ASN A 54 19.40 15.46 -19.25
C ASN A 54 19.69 16.45 -18.12
N ALA A 55 20.03 17.71 -18.44
CA ALA A 55 20.26 18.76 -17.45
C ALA A 55 19.03 19.02 -16.58
N SER A 56 17.84 19.02 -17.17
CA SER A 56 16.57 19.17 -16.46
C SER A 56 16.33 18.01 -15.49
N LEU A 57 16.67 16.78 -15.90
CA LEU A 57 16.53 15.58 -15.08
C LEU A 57 17.57 15.52 -13.95
N TYR A 58 18.82 15.92 -14.19
CA TYR A 58 19.83 16.10 -13.12
C TYR A 58 19.40 17.14 -12.08
N ALA A 59 18.74 18.23 -12.52
CA ALA A 59 18.17 19.20 -11.60
C ALA A 59 17.00 18.61 -10.78
N ALA A 60 16.26 17.64 -11.31
CA ALA A 60 15.23 16.90 -10.57
C ALA A 60 15.84 15.96 -9.53
N PHE A 61 16.89 15.20 -9.87
CA PHE A 61 17.66 14.40 -8.90
C PHE A 61 18.18 15.23 -7.73
N LYS A 62 18.72 16.42 -8.02
CA LYS A 62 19.20 17.33 -6.99
C LYS A 62 18.06 17.79 -6.07
N ARG A 63 16.92 18.20 -6.62
CA ARG A 63 15.74 18.59 -5.84
C ARG A 63 15.23 17.45 -4.96
N ALA A 64 15.14 16.24 -5.50
CA ALA A 64 14.73 15.06 -4.74
C ALA A 64 15.70 14.76 -3.59
N ALA A 65 17.02 14.91 -3.80
CA ALA A 65 18.02 14.75 -2.75
C ALA A 65 17.99 15.86 -1.70
N ASP A 66 17.67 17.10 -2.09
CA ASP A 66 17.49 18.23 -1.17
C ASP A 66 16.25 18.03 -0.28
N GLU A 67 15.20 17.38 -0.80
CA GLU A 67 13.98 17.02 -0.04
C GLU A 67 14.20 15.81 0.87
N ASN A 68 14.89 14.77 0.39
CA ASN A 68 15.15 13.55 1.15
C ASN A 68 16.49 12.90 0.74
N GLU A 69 17.55 13.28 1.43
CA GLU A 69 18.91 12.83 1.13
C GLU A 69 19.11 11.33 1.31
N VAL A 70 18.48 10.72 2.31
CA VAL A 70 18.61 9.28 2.57
C VAL A 70 18.01 8.46 1.42
N LYS A 71 16.88 8.93 0.87
CA LYS A 71 16.18 8.26 -0.22
C LYS A 71 16.81 8.53 -1.57
N ALA A 72 16.97 9.79 -1.94
CA ALA A 72 17.35 10.20 -3.29
C ALA A 72 18.86 10.43 -3.45
N GLY A 73 19.64 10.51 -2.37
CA GLY A 73 21.10 10.65 -2.41
C GLY A 73 21.79 9.54 -3.20
N PRO A 74 21.55 8.25 -2.90
CA PRO A 74 22.16 7.15 -3.65
C PRO A 74 21.84 7.17 -5.15
N TRP A 75 20.58 7.50 -5.51
CA TRP A 75 20.15 7.59 -6.90
C TRP A 75 20.75 8.78 -7.64
N ARG A 76 20.87 9.94 -6.97
CA ARG A 76 21.59 11.11 -7.49
C ARG A 76 23.05 10.76 -7.76
N ASP A 77 23.71 10.09 -6.82
CA ASP A 77 25.13 9.76 -6.94
C ASP A 77 25.38 8.78 -8.09
N LYS A 78 24.49 7.79 -8.29
CA LYS A 78 24.48 6.94 -9.48
C LYS A 78 24.27 7.72 -10.77
N ALA A 79 23.29 8.61 -10.80
CA ALA A 79 23.04 9.45 -11.98
C ALA A 79 24.25 10.33 -12.32
N LEU A 80 24.93 10.90 -11.33
CA LEU A 80 26.17 11.66 -11.53
C LEU A 80 27.34 10.78 -12.01
N ALA A 81 27.41 9.53 -11.56
CA ALA A 81 28.41 8.57 -12.06
C ALA A 81 28.17 8.20 -13.53
N VAL A 82 26.89 8.00 -13.93
CA VAL A 82 26.49 7.83 -15.33
C VAL A 82 26.90 9.05 -16.15
N LYS A 83 26.59 10.27 -15.68
CA LYS A 83 27.00 11.52 -16.33
C LYS A 83 28.50 11.58 -16.59
N ALA A 84 29.30 11.32 -15.56
CA ALA A 84 30.75 11.41 -15.65
C ALA A 84 31.34 10.43 -16.69
N LYS A 85 30.78 9.22 -16.78
CA LYS A 85 31.18 8.22 -17.79
C LYS A 85 30.72 8.60 -19.20
N SER A 86 29.50 9.10 -19.35
CA SER A 86 28.99 9.61 -20.63
C SER A 86 29.83 10.78 -21.13
N ASP A 87 30.11 11.76 -20.28
CA ASP A 87 30.95 12.92 -20.61
C ASP A 87 32.37 12.50 -20.99
N ASN A 88 32.96 11.52 -20.29
CA ASN A 88 34.30 11.03 -20.62
C ASN A 88 34.35 10.39 -22.02
N LEU A 89 33.39 9.52 -22.35
CA LEU A 89 33.33 8.87 -23.66
C LEU A 89 33.00 9.88 -24.78
N TYR A 90 32.03 10.77 -24.54
CA TYR A 90 31.65 11.83 -25.47
C TYR A 90 32.86 12.73 -25.82
N ASN A 91 33.59 13.20 -24.80
CA ASN A 91 34.76 14.05 -24.99
C ASN A 91 35.92 13.31 -25.67
N SER A 92 36.05 12.00 -25.43
CA SER A 92 37.04 11.17 -26.12
C SER A 92 36.73 11.11 -27.62
N ILE A 93 35.47 10.91 -28.00
CA ILE A 93 35.04 10.96 -29.41
C ILE A 93 35.22 12.35 -30.01
N GLU A 94 34.95 13.41 -29.25
CA GLU A 94 35.14 14.78 -29.73
C GLU A 94 36.61 15.11 -29.99
N THR A 95 37.50 14.63 -29.13
CA THR A 95 38.95 14.71 -29.35
C THR A 95 39.37 13.95 -30.62
N MET A 96 38.81 12.75 -30.84
CA MET A 96 39.06 11.98 -32.06
C MET A 96 38.56 12.72 -33.32
N LYS A 97 37.39 13.35 -33.28
CA LYS A 97 36.86 14.18 -34.37
C LYS A 97 37.81 15.35 -34.68
N ALA A 98 38.29 16.06 -33.66
CA ALA A 98 39.22 17.17 -33.83
C ALA A 98 40.55 16.73 -34.47
N GLU A 99 41.15 15.64 -33.99
CA GLU A 99 42.38 15.08 -34.57
C GLU A 99 42.21 14.66 -36.04
N LEU A 100 41.04 14.11 -36.39
CA LEU A 100 40.70 13.73 -37.76
C LEU A 100 40.57 14.93 -38.70
N ILE A 101 39.98 16.04 -38.23
CA ILE A 101 39.90 17.29 -39.00
C ILE A 101 41.31 17.83 -39.28
N GLU A 102 42.19 17.85 -38.28
CA GLU A 102 43.58 18.29 -38.45
C GLU A 102 44.34 17.42 -39.47
N ARG A 103 44.20 16.09 -39.37
CA ARG A 103 44.81 15.13 -40.31
C ARG A 103 44.23 15.24 -41.72
N GLY A 104 42.95 15.57 -41.83
CA GLY A 104 42.22 15.85 -43.08
C GLY A 104 42.62 17.16 -43.77
N GLY A 105 43.62 17.89 -43.26
CA GLY A 105 44.11 19.14 -43.84
C GLY A 105 43.42 20.39 -43.29
N GLY A 106 42.75 20.27 -42.14
CA GLY A 106 42.10 21.35 -41.42
C GLY A 106 40.65 21.59 -41.83
N GLU A 107 40.06 22.62 -41.22
CA GLU A 107 38.70 23.05 -41.49
C GLU A 107 38.58 23.80 -42.83
N ASP A 108 37.37 23.77 -43.37
CA ASP A 108 36.95 24.63 -44.47
C ASP A 108 37.05 26.11 -44.05
N GLU A 109 37.49 26.97 -44.96
CA GLU A 109 37.70 28.39 -44.69
C GLU A 109 36.39 29.17 -44.58
N ASP A 110 35.31 28.65 -45.18
CA ASP A 110 34.00 29.30 -45.26
C ASP A 110 33.01 28.76 -44.21
N VAL A 111 33.22 27.53 -43.71
CA VAL A 111 32.31 26.85 -42.77
C VAL A 111 33.09 26.18 -41.63
N PRO A 112 33.03 26.72 -40.39
CA PRO A 112 33.67 26.13 -39.23
C PRO A 112 33.21 24.69 -38.95
N GLY A 113 34.12 23.80 -38.54
CA GLY A 113 33.83 22.40 -38.22
C GLY A 113 33.61 21.47 -39.43
N LYS A 114 33.59 22.03 -40.64
CA LYS A 114 33.48 21.28 -41.90
C LYS A 114 34.88 20.83 -42.37
N PRO A 115 35.16 19.53 -42.60
CA PRO A 115 36.47 19.09 -43.08
C PRO A 115 36.78 19.61 -44.49
N LYS A 116 38.00 20.13 -44.70
CA LYS A 116 38.44 20.65 -46.01
C LYS A 116 38.56 19.55 -47.07
N LYS A 117 38.97 18.34 -46.69
CA LYS A 117 39.05 17.16 -47.57
C LYS A 117 38.07 16.08 -47.13
N MET A 118 36.80 16.27 -47.47
CA MET A 118 35.73 15.35 -47.10
C MET A 118 35.83 13.95 -47.71
N ASP A 119 36.44 13.87 -48.89
CA ASP A 119 36.61 12.65 -49.66
C ASP A 119 37.83 11.81 -49.23
N ASP A 120 38.61 12.31 -48.28
CA ASP A 120 39.80 11.60 -47.78
C ASP A 120 39.39 10.30 -47.06
N ARG A 121 39.84 9.16 -47.60
CA ARG A 121 39.59 7.83 -47.03
C ARG A 121 40.79 7.32 -46.24
N GLU A 122 41.97 7.89 -46.47
CA GLU A 122 43.21 7.43 -45.85
C GLU A 122 43.37 8.00 -44.44
N ALA A 123 42.96 9.24 -44.20
CA ALA A 123 43.08 9.89 -42.90
C ALA A 123 42.35 9.09 -41.79
N ALA A 124 41.09 8.70 -42.04
CA ALA A 124 40.29 7.93 -41.09
C ALA A 124 40.81 6.50 -40.92
N ALA A 125 41.11 5.80 -42.02
CA ALA A 125 41.61 4.42 -41.97
C ALA A 125 42.95 4.32 -41.23
N ASN A 126 43.89 5.23 -41.49
CA ASN A 126 45.18 5.25 -40.78
C ASN A 126 45.00 5.51 -39.28
N TYR A 127 44.14 6.46 -38.91
CA TYR A 127 43.91 6.80 -37.51
C TYR A 127 43.25 5.67 -36.71
N PHE A 128 42.17 5.07 -37.24
CA PHE A 128 41.43 4.06 -36.50
C PHE A 128 42.03 2.65 -36.59
N LEU A 129 42.59 2.27 -37.75
CA LEU A 129 43.07 0.91 -37.99
C LEU A 129 44.58 0.77 -37.75
N VAL A 130 45.40 1.68 -38.30
CA VAL A 130 46.87 1.57 -38.18
C VAL A 130 47.35 2.03 -36.82
N GLU A 131 46.81 3.13 -36.28
CA GLU A 131 47.12 3.64 -34.95
C GLU A 131 46.26 3.00 -33.84
N GLN A 132 45.39 2.05 -34.19
CA GLN A 132 44.56 1.27 -33.26
C GLN A 132 43.58 2.08 -32.38
N ARG A 133 43.29 3.34 -32.74
CA ARG A 133 42.29 4.15 -32.04
C ARG A 133 40.88 3.58 -32.14
N GLY A 134 40.59 2.78 -33.17
CA GLY A 134 39.31 2.10 -33.34
C GLY A 134 39.07 1.07 -32.23
N SER A 135 40.10 0.32 -31.86
CA SER A 135 40.00 -0.67 -30.78
C SER A 135 39.92 -0.02 -29.40
N GLU A 136 40.59 1.12 -29.19
CA GLU A 136 40.42 1.93 -27.98
C GLU A 136 38.97 2.44 -27.84
N LEU A 137 38.39 2.96 -28.92
CA LEU A 137 37.00 3.41 -28.96
C LEU A 137 36.03 2.25 -28.70
N LYS A 138 36.23 1.10 -29.35
CA LYS A 138 35.42 -0.12 -29.16
C LYS A 138 35.44 -0.59 -27.71
N ALA A 139 36.63 -0.61 -27.09
CA ALA A 139 36.78 -0.97 -25.68
C ALA A 139 36.05 0.02 -24.76
N ALA A 140 36.23 1.33 -24.98
CA ALA A 140 35.56 2.35 -24.19
C ALA A 140 34.02 2.32 -24.33
N MET A 141 33.50 2.03 -25.53
CA MET A 141 32.06 1.83 -25.76
C MET A 141 31.54 0.55 -25.09
N ALA A 142 32.31 -0.53 -25.08
CA ALA A 142 31.95 -1.77 -24.40
C ALA A 142 31.88 -1.56 -22.88
N ASP A 143 32.90 -0.92 -22.29
CA ASP A 143 32.95 -0.59 -20.87
C ASP A 143 31.79 0.33 -20.45
N PHE A 144 31.44 1.30 -21.30
CA PHE A 144 30.30 2.17 -21.09
C PHE A 144 28.97 1.41 -21.12
N ARG A 145 28.75 0.58 -22.15
CA ARG A 145 27.56 -0.27 -22.27
C ARG A 145 27.41 -1.18 -21.05
N ASP A 146 28.47 -1.87 -20.66
CA ASP A 146 28.42 -2.85 -19.56
C ASP A 146 28.15 -2.17 -18.21
N TYR A 147 28.67 -0.95 -18.03
CA TYR A 147 28.31 -0.11 -16.89
C TYR A 147 26.83 0.28 -16.90
N LEU A 148 26.31 0.79 -18.02
CA LEU A 148 24.89 1.16 -18.13
C LEU A 148 23.95 -0.03 -17.93
N VAL A 149 24.31 -1.21 -18.43
CA VAL A 149 23.57 -2.45 -18.20
C VAL A 149 23.53 -2.82 -16.73
N THR A 150 24.62 -2.61 -15.99
CA THR A 150 24.69 -2.86 -14.55
C THR A 150 23.79 -1.89 -13.76
N GLU A 151 23.69 -0.63 -14.17
CA GLU A 151 22.79 0.33 -13.52
C GLU A 151 21.32 0.13 -13.89
N ALA A 152 21.04 -0.58 -14.99
CA ALA A 152 19.70 -0.88 -15.50
C ALA A 152 19.18 -2.28 -15.12
N ASP A 153 19.87 -3.02 -14.25
CA ASP A 153 19.78 -4.48 -14.04
C ASP A 153 18.34 -5.06 -13.97
N GLU A 154 17.39 -4.35 -13.37
CA GLU A 154 16.01 -4.84 -13.20
C GLU A 154 15.08 -4.53 -14.39
N ASN A 155 15.54 -3.81 -15.41
CA ASN A 155 14.76 -3.42 -16.59
C ASN A 155 15.26 -4.14 -17.86
N GLU A 156 14.73 -5.34 -18.13
CA GLU A 156 15.12 -6.16 -19.28
C GLU A 156 14.96 -5.46 -20.64
N SER A 157 13.93 -4.59 -20.77
CA SER A 157 13.68 -3.82 -21.98
C SER A 157 14.80 -2.81 -22.23
N LEU A 158 15.18 -2.06 -21.19
CA LEU A 158 16.27 -1.08 -21.26
C LEU A 158 17.61 -1.76 -21.51
N VAL A 159 17.90 -2.86 -20.81
CA VAL A 159 19.12 -3.66 -21.05
C VAL A 159 19.21 -4.15 -22.49
N SER A 160 18.09 -4.62 -23.06
CA SER A 160 18.04 -5.07 -24.45
C SER A 160 18.25 -3.92 -25.44
N ALA A 161 17.63 -2.77 -25.18
CA ALA A 161 17.82 -1.56 -26.00
C ALA A 161 19.28 -1.10 -25.99
N LEU A 162 19.92 -1.03 -24.82
CA LEU A 162 21.33 -0.66 -24.68
C LEU A 162 22.27 -1.62 -25.42
N LYS A 163 22.04 -2.93 -25.32
CA LYS A 163 22.83 -3.93 -26.05
C LYS A 163 22.70 -3.80 -27.57
N ASN A 164 21.51 -3.44 -28.06
CA ASN A 164 21.28 -3.23 -29.49
C ASN A 164 21.89 -1.90 -30.00
N SER A 165 21.77 -0.82 -29.22
CA SER A 165 22.36 0.48 -29.59
C SER A 165 23.89 0.44 -29.62
N PHE A 166 24.51 -0.31 -28.70
CA PHE A 166 25.97 -0.51 -28.63
C PHE A 166 26.38 -1.91 -29.11
N ASP A 167 25.86 -2.31 -30.28
CA ASP A 167 26.30 -3.53 -30.96
C ASP A 167 27.69 -3.31 -31.58
N LEU A 168 28.68 -3.97 -30.98
CA LEU A 168 30.09 -3.93 -31.37
C LEU A 168 30.54 -5.27 -31.97
N SER A 169 29.60 -6.11 -32.42
CA SER A 169 29.91 -7.39 -33.05
C SER A 169 30.54 -7.21 -34.42
N ASP A 170 31.45 -8.14 -34.75
CA ASP A 170 32.09 -8.20 -36.05
C ASP A 170 31.06 -8.60 -37.13
N ARG A 171 31.20 -8.03 -38.32
CA ARG A 171 30.23 -8.22 -39.41
C ARG A 171 30.74 -9.26 -40.38
N MET A 172 29.82 -10.06 -40.94
CA MET A 172 30.13 -10.94 -42.05
C MET A 172 29.76 -10.23 -43.35
N GLU A 173 30.77 -9.84 -44.11
CA GLU A 173 30.61 -9.31 -45.45
C GLU A 173 31.26 -10.27 -46.46
N ASP A 174 30.50 -10.69 -47.47
CA ASP A 174 30.92 -11.58 -48.56
C ASP A 174 31.63 -12.89 -48.12
N GLY A 175 31.28 -13.42 -46.94
CA GLY A 175 31.80 -14.68 -46.40
C GLY A 175 33.13 -14.56 -45.63
N ALA A 176 33.67 -13.34 -45.47
CA ALA A 176 34.78 -13.04 -44.58
C ALA A 176 34.29 -12.35 -43.30
N ALA A 177 34.93 -12.64 -42.17
CA ALA A 177 34.70 -11.90 -40.93
C ALA A 177 35.49 -10.59 -41.00
N GLU A 178 34.79 -9.48 -41.08
CA GLU A 178 35.35 -8.13 -41.02
C GLU A 178 35.19 -7.61 -39.59
N SER A 179 36.28 -7.12 -38.99
CA SER A 179 36.21 -6.55 -37.65
C SER A 179 35.29 -5.31 -37.63
N TRP A 180 34.63 -5.05 -36.51
CA TRP A 180 33.78 -3.85 -36.37
C TRP A 180 34.51 -2.56 -36.77
N GLU A 181 35.79 -2.44 -36.41
CA GLU A 181 36.64 -1.30 -36.74
C GLU A 181 36.86 -1.15 -38.25
N GLU A 182 37.23 -2.23 -38.94
CA GLU A 182 37.43 -2.24 -40.40
C GLU A 182 36.12 -1.86 -41.11
N SER A 183 35.02 -2.48 -40.70
CA SER A 183 33.69 -2.26 -41.26
C SER A 183 33.17 -0.83 -41.08
N LYS A 184 33.67 -0.08 -40.10
CA LYS A 184 33.23 1.29 -39.81
C LYS A 184 34.17 2.36 -40.36
N PHE A 185 35.46 2.07 -40.50
CA PHE A 185 36.47 3.10 -40.74
C PHE A 185 37.38 2.86 -41.96
N GLU A 186 37.40 1.69 -42.59
CA GLU A 186 38.35 1.39 -43.67
C GLU A 186 37.98 2.10 -44.98
N GLN A 187 36.73 1.96 -45.42
CA GLN A 187 36.33 2.36 -46.77
C GLN A 187 35.55 3.68 -46.81
N TYR A 188 35.26 4.30 -45.68
CA TYR A 188 34.40 5.47 -45.65
C TYR A 188 35.19 6.78 -45.82
N PRO A 189 34.65 7.76 -46.56
CA PRO A 189 35.20 9.12 -46.59
C PRO A 189 35.19 9.75 -45.19
N LEU A 190 36.10 10.70 -44.96
CA LEU A 190 36.26 11.41 -43.70
C LEU A 190 34.95 12.01 -43.17
N ILE A 191 34.14 12.61 -44.04
CA ILE A 191 32.85 13.20 -43.62
C ILE A 191 31.88 12.15 -43.09
N SER A 192 31.82 10.96 -43.73
CA SER A 192 30.94 9.87 -43.29
C SER A 192 31.39 9.32 -41.93
N VAL A 193 32.70 9.19 -41.73
CA VAL A 193 33.27 8.76 -40.45
C VAL A 193 32.94 9.78 -39.35
N MET A 194 33.04 11.08 -39.61
CA MET A 194 32.61 12.11 -38.66
C MET A 194 31.12 12.05 -38.34
N THR A 195 30.26 11.81 -39.34
CA THR A 195 28.83 11.58 -39.11
C THR A 195 28.60 10.33 -38.23
N PHE A 196 29.37 9.25 -38.42
CA PHE A 196 29.25 8.06 -37.58
C PHE A 196 29.67 8.33 -36.13
N LEU A 197 30.77 9.05 -35.91
CA LEU A 197 31.21 9.46 -34.57
C LEU A 197 30.18 10.36 -33.88
N THR A 198 29.57 11.28 -34.63
CA THR A 198 28.49 12.14 -34.13
C THR A 198 27.23 11.35 -33.82
N SER A 199 26.90 10.34 -34.63
CA SER A 199 25.84 9.38 -34.32
C SER A 199 26.12 8.64 -33.01
N MET A 200 27.36 8.18 -32.79
CA MET A 200 27.74 7.51 -31.53
C MET A 200 27.62 8.45 -30.33
N GLN A 201 28.01 9.72 -30.47
CA GLN A 201 27.80 10.76 -29.46
C GLN A 201 26.31 10.95 -29.13
N SER A 202 25.44 10.94 -30.14
CA SER A 202 23.98 10.97 -29.95
C SER A 202 23.48 9.72 -29.22
N ASP A 203 23.97 8.54 -29.57
CA ASP A 203 23.61 7.29 -28.90
C ASP A 203 24.03 7.29 -27.43
N ILE A 204 25.22 7.84 -27.11
CA ILE A 204 25.71 8.02 -25.73
C ILE A 204 24.77 8.91 -24.92
N ARG A 205 24.39 10.09 -25.45
CA ARG A 205 23.47 11.00 -24.75
C ARG A 205 22.07 10.44 -24.59
N THR A 206 21.59 9.69 -25.59
CA THR A 206 20.29 9.00 -25.54
C THR A 206 20.30 7.87 -24.51
N ALA A 207 21.38 7.08 -24.47
CA ALA A 207 21.54 6.01 -23.50
C ALA A 207 21.67 6.54 -22.07
N GLU A 208 22.43 7.62 -21.89
CA GLU A 208 22.46 8.39 -20.65
C GLU A 208 21.03 8.76 -20.23
N ALA A 209 20.29 9.47 -21.10
CA ALA A 209 18.92 9.92 -20.85
C ALA A 209 17.98 8.79 -20.40
N ASN A 210 18.02 7.66 -21.10
CA ASN A 210 17.18 6.51 -20.78
C ASN A 210 17.52 5.89 -19.42
N VAL A 211 18.81 5.75 -19.10
CA VAL A 211 19.25 5.19 -17.81
C VAL A 211 18.95 6.15 -16.68
N ILE A 212 19.27 7.43 -16.80
CA ILE A 212 18.94 8.40 -15.76
C ILE A 212 17.43 8.59 -15.60
N GLY A 213 16.64 8.41 -16.66
CA GLY A 213 15.18 8.38 -16.59
C GLY A 213 14.69 7.21 -15.74
N TYR A 214 15.20 6.01 -16.00
CA TYR A 214 14.91 4.82 -15.19
C TYR A 214 15.34 4.98 -13.72
N LEU A 215 16.54 5.51 -13.47
CA LEU A 215 17.01 5.80 -12.10
C LEU A 215 16.10 6.81 -11.38
N HIS A 216 15.53 7.77 -12.11
CA HIS A 216 14.61 8.76 -11.52
C HIS A 216 13.26 8.14 -11.18
N GLU A 217 12.72 7.26 -12.04
CA GLU A 217 11.47 6.54 -11.76
C GLU A 217 11.56 5.70 -10.48
N ASN A 218 12.74 5.11 -10.22
CA ASN A 218 12.98 4.33 -9.01
C ASN A 218 13.03 5.16 -7.72
N ILE A 219 13.26 6.47 -7.80
CA ILE A 219 13.12 7.37 -6.64
C ILE A 219 11.66 7.35 -6.18
N ASP A 220 10.70 7.50 -7.09
CA ASP A 220 9.27 7.61 -6.73
C ASP A 220 8.59 6.25 -6.56
N ALA A 221 9.15 5.17 -7.11
CA ALA A 221 8.62 3.81 -6.96
C ALA A 221 8.54 3.32 -5.50
N SER A 222 9.38 3.90 -4.62
CA SER A 222 9.41 3.55 -3.20
C SER A 222 8.44 4.35 -2.34
N ASP A 223 7.73 5.33 -2.90
CA ASP A 223 6.68 6.06 -2.16
C ASP A 223 5.45 5.19 -1.93
N ILE A 224 4.84 5.38 -0.75
CA ILE A 224 3.51 4.83 -0.44
C ILE A 224 2.54 5.51 -1.41
N LYS A 225 2.13 4.79 -2.45
CA LYS A 225 1.17 5.31 -3.41
C LYS A 225 -0.20 5.26 -2.74
N VAL A 226 -0.81 6.42 -2.55
CA VAL A 226 -2.21 6.49 -2.14
C VAL A 226 -3.05 6.20 -3.37
N THR A 227 -3.40 4.93 -3.58
CA THR A 227 -4.29 4.53 -4.67
C THR A 227 -5.75 4.52 -4.24
N GLY A 228 -6.01 4.29 -2.95
CA GLY A 228 -7.34 4.23 -2.37
C GLY A 228 -7.57 5.26 -1.26
N VAL A 229 -8.78 5.82 -1.20
CA VAL A 229 -9.25 6.62 -0.06
C VAL A 229 -10.59 6.07 0.39
N ARG A 230 -10.74 5.84 1.69
CA ARG A 230 -12.02 5.44 2.30
C ARG A 230 -12.34 6.31 3.50
N ALA A 231 -13.63 6.59 3.71
CA ALA A 231 -14.09 7.23 4.94
C ALA A 231 -14.14 6.18 6.05
N VAL A 232 -13.52 6.49 7.19
CA VAL A 232 -13.54 5.65 8.40
C VAL A 232 -14.29 6.41 9.49
N VAL A 233 -15.18 5.70 10.19
CA VAL A 233 -15.93 6.22 11.33
C VAL A 233 -15.50 5.45 12.57
N MET A 234 -14.93 6.16 13.55
CA MET A 234 -14.50 5.62 14.84
C MET A 234 -15.44 6.10 15.94
N PRO A 235 -16.49 5.34 16.30
CA PRO A 235 -17.37 5.68 17.41
C PRO A 235 -16.69 5.43 18.75
N LYS A 236 -16.93 6.31 19.75
CA LYS A 236 -16.50 6.05 21.14
C LYS A 236 -17.21 4.84 21.75
N SER A 237 -18.47 4.61 21.38
CA SER A 237 -19.22 3.40 21.73
C SER A 237 -20.22 3.05 20.64
N LYS A 238 -20.28 1.77 20.26
CA LYS A 238 -21.31 1.24 19.33
C LYS A 238 -22.65 0.94 20.03
N PHE A 239 -22.70 1.03 21.36
CA PHE A 239 -23.90 0.81 22.16
C PHE A 239 -24.21 2.04 23.02
N VAL A 240 -25.37 2.65 22.79
CA VAL A 240 -25.86 3.82 23.54
C VAL A 240 -27.29 3.57 24.00
N THR A 241 -27.66 4.09 25.17
CA THR A 241 -29.04 3.97 25.67
C THR A 241 -29.90 5.12 25.17
N GLN A 242 -31.22 4.94 25.12
CA GLN A 242 -32.13 5.99 24.69
C GLN A 242 -32.00 7.22 25.60
N GLY A 243 -31.66 8.37 25.01
CA GLY A 243 -31.41 9.63 25.72
C GLY A 243 -29.92 9.95 25.94
N ASP A 244 -29.00 9.05 25.55
CA ASP A 244 -27.57 9.36 25.46
C ASP A 244 -27.19 10.02 24.13
N GLU A 245 -26.05 10.69 24.13
CA GLU A 245 -25.43 11.23 22.92
C GLU A 245 -24.52 10.17 22.28
N TYR A 246 -24.62 10.05 20.95
CA TYR A 246 -23.72 9.21 20.16
C TYR A 246 -22.58 10.09 19.61
N GLU A 247 -21.35 9.78 20.00
CA GLU A 247 -20.14 10.51 19.58
C GLU A 247 -19.23 9.60 18.74
N ALA A 248 -18.80 10.12 17.59
CA ALA A 248 -17.90 9.41 16.67
C ALA A 248 -16.98 10.38 15.92
N GLU A 249 -15.75 9.96 15.70
CA GLU A 249 -14.77 10.66 14.87
C GLU A 249 -14.86 10.15 13.43
N ILE A 250 -14.78 11.06 12.45
CA ILE A 250 -14.88 10.75 11.03
C ILE A 250 -13.64 11.33 10.34
N PHE A 251 -12.89 10.48 9.65
CA PHE A 251 -11.71 10.89 8.89
C PHE A 251 -11.59 10.09 7.59
N LEU A 252 -10.83 10.64 6.65
CA LEU A 252 -10.46 9.96 5.42
C LEU A 252 -9.17 9.19 5.67
N ALA A 253 -9.22 7.86 5.49
CA ALA A 253 -8.07 7.00 5.50
C ALA A 253 -7.60 6.75 4.06
N ALA A 254 -6.39 7.20 3.76
CA ALA A 254 -5.65 6.84 2.56
C ALA A 254 -4.98 5.47 2.75
N PHE A 255 -5.04 4.61 1.74
CA PHE A 255 -4.37 3.31 1.73
C PHE A 255 -3.87 2.97 0.32
N ASP A 256 -2.94 2.03 0.25
CA ASP A 256 -2.41 1.48 -1.01
C ASP A 256 -3.09 0.11 -1.24
N ASP A 257 -3.80 -0.03 -2.35
CA ASP A 257 -4.44 -1.29 -2.77
C ASP A 257 -3.50 -2.22 -3.56
N THR A 258 -2.30 -1.76 -3.89
CA THR A 258 -1.29 -2.52 -4.66
C THR A 258 -0.28 -3.23 -3.78
N LYS A 259 -0.16 -2.83 -2.51
CA LYS A 259 0.75 -3.44 -1.53
C LYS A 259 -0.02 -3.95 -0.33
N ASP A 260 0.17 -5.23 0.00
CA ASP A 260 -0.37 -5.84 1.21
C ASP A 260 0.71 -5.85 2.31
N PRO A 261 0.56 -5.04 3.38
CA PRO A 261 1.49 -5.05 4.50
C PRO A 261 1.32 -6.29 5.37
N GLU A 262 2.34 -6.59 6.18
CA GLU A 262 2.28 -7.68 7.15
C GLU A 262 1.58 -7.20 8.43
N PHE A 263 0.61 -7.98 8.90
CA PHE A 263 -0.18 -7.69 10.09
C PHE A 263 0.13 -8.70 11.19
N LEU A 264 0.59 -8.20 12.33
CA LEU A 264 0.81 -8.98 13.55
C LEU A 264 -0.32 -8.67 14.54
N ILE A 265 -1.03 -9.69 15.00
CA ILE A 265 -2.13 -9.55 15.97
C ILE A 265 -1.79 -10.41 17.19
N ASN A 266 -1.74 -9.80 18.37
CA ASN A 266 -1.31 -10.44 19.62
C ASN A 266 0.05 -11.16 19.51
N GLY A 267 0.93 -10.73 18.59
CA GLY A 267 2.24 -11.31 18.34
C GLY A 267 2.29 -12.43 17.29
N GLU A 268 1.16 -12.82 16.69
CA GLU A 268 1.11 -13.79 15.59
C GLU A 268 0.81 -13.10 14.25
N ALA A 269 1.50 -13.53 13.18
CA ALA A 269 1.24 -13.03 11.84
C ALA A 269 -0.10 -13.54 11.31
N LEU A 270 -0.89 -12.67 10.70
CA LEU A 270 -2.14 -13.05 10.05
C LEU A 270 -1.87 -13.84 8.76
N ASP A 271 -2.74 -14.81 8.47
CA ASP A 271 -2.72 -15.52 7.19
C ASP A 271 -2.90 -14.52 6.02
N PRO A 272 -2.10 -14.63 4.94
CA PRO A 272 -2.20 -13.76 3.78
C PRO A 272 -3.59 -13.72 3.15
N GLU A 273 -4.38 -14.80 3.22
CA GLU A 273 -5.76 -14.85 2.72
C GLU A 273 -6.74 -13.93 3.48
N SER A 274 -6.40 -13.53 4.70
CA SER A 274 -7.21 -12.62 5.52
C SER A 274 -6.92 -11.14 5.22
N VAL A 275 -5.95 -10.87 4.34
CA VAL A 275 -5.53 -9.55 3.90
C VAL A 275 -5.92 -9.40 2.43
N SER A 276 -6.64 -8.33 2.10
CA SER A 276 -6.99 -8.03 0.72
C SER A 276 -7.01 -6.52 0.52
N GLY A 277 -6.17 -6.02 -0.39
CA GLY A 277 -6.13 -4.61 -0.77
C GLY A 277 -5.75 -3.70 0.39
N GLY A 278 -4.73 -4.09 1.17
CA GLY A 278 -4.25 -3.31 2.31
C GLY A 278 -5.16 -3.35 3.55
N VAL A 279 -6.19 -4.22 3.56
CA VAL A 279 -7.14 -4.36 4.67
C VAL A 279 -7.13 -5.79 5.21
N ALA A 280 -6.80 -5.94 6.49
CA ALA A 280 -6.92 -7.21 7.21
C ALA A 280 -8.29 -7.38 7.87
N THR A 281 -8.87 -8.58 7.77
CA THR A 281 -10.10 -8.96 8.48
C THR A 281 -9.81 -9.95 9.60
N ILE A 282 -10.10 -9.58 10.84
CA ILE A 282 -9.88 -10.41 12.03
C ILE A 282 -11.19 -10.88 12.66
N LYS A 283 -11.19 -12.07 13.26
CA LYS A 283 -12.35 -12.66 13.96
C LYS A 283 -11.89 -13.35 15.25
N PHE A 284 -12.34 -12.82 16.40
CA PHE A 284 -12.07 -13.45 17.70
C PHE A 284 -13.34 -14.14 18.24
N PRO A 285 -13.26 -15.38 18.75
CA PRO A 285 -14.38 -16.00 19.45
C PRO A 285 -14.61 -15.33 20.81
N ALA A 286 -15.82 -14.79 21.02
CA ALA A 286 -16.20 -14.11 22.26
C ALA A 286 -16.65 -15.12 23.34
N THR A 287 -15.68 -15.79 24.00
CA THR A 287 -15.94 -16.87 24.98
C THR A 287 -16.08 -16.39 26.42
N ARG A 288 -15.47 -15.26 26.77
CA ARG A 288 -15.47 -14.70 28.13
C ARG A 288 -16.25 -13.40 28.16
N THR A 289 -17.00 -13.18 29.22
CA THR A 289 -17.72 -11.92 29.46
C THR A 289 -16.79 -10.84 30.01
N GLY A 290 -17.09 -9.58 29.72
CA GLY A 290 -16.31 -8.41 30.14
C GLY A 290 -15.59 -7.71 28.99
N THR A 291 -14.70 -6.77 29.34
CA THR A 291 -13.84 -6.06 28.38
C THR A 291 -12.67 -6.95 28.00
N ILE A 292 -12.51 -7.17 26.69
CA ILE A 292 -11.38 -7.89 26.11
C ILE A 292 -10.56 -6.88 25.32
N GLU A 293 -9.30 -6.73 25.69
CA GLU A 293 -8.32 -5.89 25.00
C GLU A 293 -7.50 -6.77 24.05
N TRP A 294 -7.14 -6.21 22.90
CA TRP A 294 -6.22 -6.83 21.96
C TRP A 294 -5.29 -5.78 21.36
N ASN A 295 -4.11 -6.21 20.98
CA ASN A 295 -3.09 -5.36 20.38
C ASN A 295 -2.54 -5.98 19.10
N GLY A 296 -1.92 -5.15 18.28
CA GLY A 296 -1.31 -5.58 17.04
C GLY A 296 -0.30 -4.56 16.52
N LYS A 297 0.37 -4.94 15.44
CA LYS A 297 1.31 -4.10 14.69
C LYS A 297 1.09 -4.29 13.20
N ILE A 298 1.16 -3.19 12.46
CA ILE A 298 1.27 -3.22 11.00
C ILE A 298 2.73 -2.96 10.67
N LEU A 299 3.34 -3.87 9.92
CA LEU A 299 4.67 -3.75 9.35
C LEU A 299 4.52 -3.37 7.88
N LEU A 300 4.91 -2.15 7.55
CA LEU A 300 4.93 -1.67 6.17
C LEU A 300 6.39 -1.43 5.75
N GLU A 301 6.86 -2.20 4.77
CA GLU A 301 8.15 -1.94 4.15
C GLU A 301 8.02 -0.75 3.18
N ALA A 302 8.71 0.34 3.51
CA ALA A 302 8.81 1.52 2.66
C ALA A 302 10.27 1.99 2.64
N ASN A 303 10.85 2.12 1.44
CA ASN A 303 12.24 2.55 1.25
C ASN A 303 13.31 1.64 1.91
N GLY A 304 13.06 0.33 2.03
CA GLY A 304 13.97 -0.61 2.69
C GLY A 304 14.02 -0.51 4.22
N GLU A 305 13.22 0.38 4.81
CA GLU A 305 12.96 0.45 6.24
C GLU A 305 11.54 -0.05 6.54
N THR A 306 11.43 -0.96 7.51
CA THR A 306 10.14 -1.42 8.00
C THR A 306 9.57 -0.40 8.98
N LYS A 307 8.46 0.24 8.61
CA LYS A 307 7.71 1.12 9.52
C LYS A 307 6.70 0.31 10.31
N GLU A 308 6.74 0.48 11.63
CA GLU A 308 5.82 -0.16 12.58
C GLU A 308 4.70 0.81 12.98
N TYR A 309 3.46 0.36 12.84
CA TYR A 309 2.29 1.06 13.37
C TYR A 309 1.57 0.20 14.40
N GLU A 310 1.56 0.65 15.65
CA GLU A 310 0.91 -0.08 16.74
C GLU A 310 -0.61 0.13 16.72
N ILE A 311 -1.35 -0.94 16.99
CA ILE A 311 -2.80 -0.97 17.13
C ILE A 311 -3.12 -1.46 18.53
N SER A 312 -4.03 -0.75 19.22
CA SER A 312 -4.59 -1.20 20.50
C SER A 312 -6.07 -0.88 20.49
N GLU A 313 -6.91 -1.87 20.75
CA GLU A 313 -8.36 -1.70 20.76
C GLU A 313 -9.01 -2.66 21.76
N SER A 314 -10.23 -2.35 22.20
CA SER A 314 -10.97 -3.20 23.14
C SER A 314 -12.42 -3.43 22.69
N TYR A 315 -12.99 -4.56 23.07
CA TYR A 315 -14.40 -4.86 22.84
C TYR A 315 -15.05 -5.49 24.06
N ASN A 316 -16.35 -5.20 24.26
CA ASN A 316 -17.11 -5.69 25.40
C ASN A 316 -17.99 -6.88 24.99
N VAL A 317 -17.89 -7.97 25.74
CA VAL A 317 -18.71 -9.16 25.58
C VAL A 317 -19.70 -9.25 26.75
N ALA A 318 -20.98 -9.08 26.46
CA ALA A 318 -22.06 -9.27 27.43
C ALA A 318 -22.62 -10.69 27.33
N PRO A 319 -23.00 -11.33 28.46
CA PRO A 319 -23.74 -12.58 28.42
C PRO A 319 -25.10 -12.35 27.74
N PRO A 320 -25.64 -13.33 26.99
CA PRO A 320 -26.98 -13.23 26.45
C PRO A 320 -28.00 -13.13 27.60
N SER A 321 -28.73 -12.03 27.68
CA SER A 321 -29.78 -11.81 28.69
C SER A 321 -31.14 -11.72 28.02
N VAL A 322 -32.12 -12.49 28.50
CA VAL A 322 -33.52 -12.39 28.08
C VAL A 322 -34.38 -12.20 29.32
N VAL A 323 -35.22 -11.17 29.32
CA VAL A 323 -36.19 -10.94 30.41
C VAL A 323 -37.54 -11.50 30.00
N ILE A 324 -37.89 -12.68 30.51
CA ILE A 324 -39.20 -13.30 30.32
C ILE A 324 -39.99 -13.13 31.62
N SER A 325 -40.91 -12.16 31.65
CA SER A 325 -41.75 -11.93 32.83
C SER A 325 -43.24 -12.11 32.52
N PRO A 326 -43.95 -13.03 33.21
CA PRO A 326 -45.39 -13.21 33.03
C PRO A 326 -46.17 -11.95 33.44
N THR A 327 -46.98 -11.42 32.52
CA THR A 327 -47.69 -10.14 32.70
C THR A 327 -48.68 -10.15 33.87
N LYS A 328 -49.31 -11.30 34.16
CA LYS A 328 -50.27 -11.45 35.26
C LYS A 328 -49.63 -11.74 36.63
N MET A 329 -48.31 -11.90 36.72
CA MET A 329 -47.59 -12.19 37.97
C MET A 329 -46.91 -10.95 38.56
N ASN A 330 -47.14 -9.74 38.04
CA ASN A 330 -46.64 -8.49 38.63
C ASN A 330 -47.42 -8.11 39.92
N VAL A 331 -47.46 -9.01 40.90
CA VAL A 331 -48.19 -8.88 42.16
C VAL A 331 -47.22 -8.93 43.33
N LEU A 332 -47.44 -8.08 44.32
CA LEU A 332 -46.77 -8.12 45.63
C LEU A 332 -47.85 -8.35 46.70
N TYR A 333 -47.57 -9.24 47.65
CA TYR A 333 -48.49 -9.61 48.73
C TYR A 333 -48.17 -8.83 50.01
N ARG A 334 -49.21 -8.31 50.68
CA ARG A 334 -49.09 -7.68 52.01
C ARG A 334 -48.82 -8.74 53.08
N GLY A 335 -48.06 -8.39 54.11
CA GLY A 335 -47.78 -9.27 55.24
C GLY A 335 -46.62 -10.26 55.03
N VAL A 336 -45.95 -10.21 53.87
CA VAL A 336 -44.79 -11.04 53.53
C VAL A 336 -43.69 -10.23 52.85
N ASP A 337 -42.46 -10.71 52.98
CA ASP A 337 -41.31 -10.17 52.27
C ASP A 337 -41.29 -10.72 50.84
N ASN A 338 -41.63 -9.88 49.85
CA ASN A 338 -41.69 -10.30 48.45
C ASN A 338 -40.28 -10.27 47.82
N PRO A 339 -39.71 -11.42 47.38
CA PRO A 339 -38.40 -11.43 46.74
C PRO A 339 -38.46 -10.82 45.34
N LEU A 340 -37.44 -10.04 44.99
CA LEU A 340 -37.30 -9.34 43.72
C LEU A 340 -35.88 -9.51 43.19
N GLU A 341 -35.77 -10.01 41.97
CA GLU A 341 -34.53 -10.01 41.19
C GLU A 341 -34.57 -8.84 40.21
N ILE A 342 -33.57 -7.97 40.28
CA ILE A 342 -33.49 -6.76 39.46
C ILE A 342 -32.10 -6.72 38.82
N SER A 343 -32.07 -6.82 37.49
CA SER A 343 -30.87 -6.70 36.69
C SER A 343 -31.05 -5.62 35.62
N VAL A 344 -29.98 -4.90 35.30
CA VAL A 344 -29.92 -3.95 34.19
C VAL A 344 -28.83 -4.45 33.24
N PRO A 345 -29.16 -4.75 31.97
CA PRO A 345 -28.17 -5.22 31.00
C PRO A 345 -27.01 -4.23 30.86
N GLY A 346 -25.77 -4.74 30.90
CA GLY A 346 -24.56 -3.94 30.75
C GLY A 346 -24.14 -3.15 32.00
N VAL A 347 -24.76 -3.41 33.16
CA VAL A 347 -24.42 -2.71 34.42
C VAL A 347 -24.14 -3.70 35.53
N ASP A 348 -23.06 -3.46 36.29
CA ASP A 348 -22.71 -4.23 37.47
C ASP A 348 -23.82 -4.13 38.55
N PRO A 349 -24.29 -5.26 39.15
CA PRO A 349 -25.29 -5.27 40.22
C PRO A 349 -24.95 -4.37 41.43
N ALA A 350 -23.68 -4.05 41.66
CA ALA A 350 -23.24 -3.13 42.70
C ALA A 350 -23.66 -1.67 42.42
N ASN A 351 -23.78 -1.30 41.15
CA ASN A 351 -24.10 0.07 40.72
C ASN A 351 -25.61 0.31 40.55
N ILE A 352 -26.43 -0.74 40.73
CA ILE A 352 -27.89 -0.64 40.64
C ILE A 352 -28.45 -0.01 41.92
N VAL A 353 -29.22 1.07 41.76
CA VAL A 353 -29.94 1.77 42.83
C VAL A 353 -31.44 1.55 42.64
N VAL A 354 -32.04 0.82 43.58
CA VAL A 354 -33.49 0.53 43.54
C VAL A 354 -34.22 1.41 44.54
N ASN A 355 -35.24 2.13 44.07
CA ASN A 355 -36.08 3.00 44.88
C ASN A 355 -37.52 2.50 44.87
N GLY A 356 -38.04 2.18 46.05
CA GLY A 356 -39.43 1.79 46.26
C GLY A 356 -39.75 1.76 47.75
N ARG A 357 -41.00 2.09 48.12
CA ARG A 357 -41.43 2.09 49.53
C ARG A 357 -41.36 0.67 50.10
N GLY A 358 -40.57 0.46 51.15
CA GLY A 358 -40.41 -0.85 51.78
C GLY A 358 -39.50 -1.81 51.03
N VAL A 359 -38.82 -1.36 49.97
CA VAL A 359 -37.81 -2.17 49.26
C VAL A 359 -36.48 -2.09 50.01
N LYS A 360 -35.85 -3.25 50.24
CA LYS A 360 -34.53 -3.38 50.87
C LYS A 360 -33.66 -4.33 50.07
N LYS A 361 -32.35 -4.11 50.09
CA LYS A 361 -31.38 -5.04 49.51
C LYS A 361 -31.15 -6.20 50.48
N SER A 362 -31.27 -7.42 49.98
CA SER A 362 -31.05 -8.67 50.71
C SER A 362 -30.01 -9.50 49.96
N GLY A 363 -28.74 -9.34 50.31
CA GLY A 363 -27.61 -9.92 49.57
C GLY A 363 -27.51 -9.36 48.15
N GLN A 364 -27.58 -10.25 47.15
CA GLN A 364 -27.60 -9.88 45.72
C GLN A 364 -29.01 -9.55 45.20
N ASN A 365 -30.05 -9.89 45.95
CA ASN A 365 -31.45 -9.68 45.58
C ASN A 365 -32.07 -8.53 46.37
N TYR A 366 -33.34 -8.24 46.08
CA TYR A 366 -34.13 -7.25 46.80
C TYR A 366 -35.35 -7.92 47.43
N THR A 367 -35.83 -7.38 48.54
CA THR A 367 -37.12 -7.76 49.13
C THR A 367 -38.00 -6.53 49.25
N ALA A 368 -39.30 -6.69 48.97
CA ALA A 368 -40.29 -5.63 49.09
C ALA A 368 -41.34 -5.97 50.15
N ASP A 369 -41.33 -5.22 51.25
CA ASP A 369 -42.40 -5.23 52.25
C ASP A 369 -43.45 -4.17 51.91
N VAL A 370 -44.62 -4.63 51.48
CA VAL A 370 -45.76 -3.80 51.06
C VAL A 370 -46.87 -3.73 52.10
N THR A 371 -46.65 -4.25 53.31
CA THR A 371 -47.66 -4.35 54.37
C THR A 371 -48.26 -3.00 54.75
N ARG A 372 -47.44 -1.94 54.75
CA ARG A 372 -47.84 -0.57 55.08
C ARG A 372 -48.32 0.24 53.86
N ASN A 373 -48.55 -0.39 52.71
CA ASN A 373 -49.06 0.27 51.52
C ASN A 373 -50.60 0.11 51.45
N SER A 374 -51.30 1.23 51.65
CA SER A 374 -52.77 1.32 51.56
C SER A 374 -53.29 1.35 50.12
N GLY A 375 -52.43 1.62 49.13
CA GLY A 375 -52.80 1.65 47.71
C GLY A 375 -52.88 0.26 47.09
N GLY A 376 -53.64 0.13 45.99
CA GLY A 376 -53.77 -1.10 45.20
C GLY A 376 -52.59 -1.39 44.27
N THR A 377 -51.63 -0.47 44.15
CA THR A 377 -50.43 -0.59 43.31
C THR A 377 -49.20 -0.03 44.01
N MET A 378 -48.03 -0.45 43.57
CA MET A 378 -46.73 0.04 44.01
C MET A 378 -45.81 0.18 42.81
N GLN A 379 -45.09 1.30 42.74
CA GLN A 379 -44.08 1.53 41.71
C GLN A 379 -42.69 1.31 42.30
N ILE A 380 -41.87 0.57 41.57
CA ILE A 380 -40.44 0.41 41.86
C ILE A 380 -39.67 1.04 40.71
N SER A 381 -38.80 1.98 41.05
CA SER A 381 -37.93 2.68 40.13
C SER A 381 -36.52 2.13 40.25
N VAL A 382 -35.87 1.92 39.11
CA VAL A 382 -34.48 1.45 39.04
C VAL A 382 -33.64 2.55 38.44
N GLY A 383 -32.51 2.84 39.06
CA GLY A 383 -31.48 3.73 38.54
C GLY A 383 -30.12 3.06 38.60
N VAL A 384 -29.15 3.65 37.92
CA VAL A 384 -27.77 3.20 37.89
C VAL A 384 -26.89 4.36 38.28
N ARG A 385 -25.96 4.10 39.19
CA ARG A 385 -24.95 5.06 39.60
C ARG A 385 -23.81 5.04 38.57
N ASP A 386 -23.51 6.19 38.00
CA ASP A 386 -22.33 6.38 37.16
C ASP A 386 -21.04 6.49 38.00
N ALA A 387 -19.88 6.52 37.32
CA ALA A 387 -18.58 6.66 37.96
C ALA A 387 -18.41 7.98 38.74
N GLU A 388 -19.24 8.99 38.44
CA GLU A 388 -19.25 10.32 39.07
C GLU A 388 -20.21 10.39 40.26
N GLY A 389 -20.90 9.28 40.58
CA GLY A 389 -21.82 9.15 41.72
C GLY A 389 -23.25 9.65 41.45
N LYS A 390 -23.55 10.14 40.25
CA LYS A 390 -24.89 10.59 39.86
C LYS A 390 -25.74 9.38 39.45
N VAL A 391 -27.01 9.42 39.84
CA VAL A 391 -27.96 8.31 39.58
C VAL A 391 -28.79 8.62 38.35
N LYS A 392 -28.58 7.85 37.29
CA LYS A 392 -29.40 7.88 36.07
C LYS A 392 -30.59 6.95 36.21
N SER A 393 -31.80 7.44 35.91
CA SER A 393 -33.02 6.62 35.95
C SER A 393 -33.06 5.64 34.77
N MET A 394 -33.16 4.34 35.05
CA MET A 394 -33.28 3.26 34.05
C MET A 394 -34.73 2.81 33.82
N GLY A 395 -35.69 3.47 34.47
CA GLY A 395 -37.12 3.23 34.29
C GLY A 395 -37.82 2.81 35.57
N LYS A 396 -39.09 2.45 35.43
CA LYS A 396 -39.97 2.12 36.55
C LYS A 396 -40.99 1.07 36.15
N LYS A 397 -41.27 0.13 37.06
CA LYS A 397 -42.28 -0.93 36.87
C LYS A 397 -43.34 -0.83 37.96
N THR A 398 -44.60 -0.97 37.55
CA THR A 398 -45.74 -0.93 38.47
C THR A 398 -46.21 -2.36 38.79
N PHE A 399 -46.28 -2.66 40.08
CA PHE A 399 -46.77 -3.89 40.65
C PHE A 399 -48.15 -3.67 41.27
N ARG A 400 -49.01 -4.68 41.22
CA ARG A 400 -50.29 -4.69 41.92
C ARG A 400 -50.08 -5.19 43.35
N VAL A 401 -50.70 -4.56 44.33
CA VAL A 401 -50.57 -4.96 45.73
C VAL A 401 -51.83 -5.68 46.16
N LYS A 402 -51.70 -6.96 46.49
CA LYS A 402 -52.81 -7.81 46.95
C LYS A 402 -52.63 -8.21 48.42
N ASN A 403 -53.73 -8.51 49.08
CA ASN A 403 -53.67 -9.22 50.36
C ASN A 403 -53.30 -10.68 50.12
N LEU A 404 -52.85 -11.35 51.17
CA LEU A 404 -52.76 -12.81 51.17
C LEU A 404 -54.12 -13.41 50.78
N PRO A 405 -54.13 -14.53 50.05
CA PRO A 405 -55.36 -15.28 49.84
C PRO A 405 -55.93 -15.73 51.20
N ASP A 406 -57.18 -16.19 51.21
CA ASP A 406 -57.75 -16.76 52.44
C ASP A 406 -57.11 -18.13 52.73
N ALA A 407 -56.80 -18.38 54.00
CA ALA A 407 -56.30 -19.68 54.44
C ALA A 407 -57.46 -20.68 54.55
N ASN A 408 -57.18 -21.95 54.23
CA ASN A 408 -58.13 -23.03 54.39
C ASN A 408 -57.91 -23.72 55.74
N GLY A 409 -58.99 -23.96 56.49
CA GLY A 409 -58.95 -24.80 57.67
C GLY A 409 -58.79 -26.26 57.27
N THR A 410 -57.85 -26.98 57.88
CA THR A 410 -57.62 -28.41 57.60
C THR A 410 -57.48 -29.22 58.88
N ILE A 411 -57.87 -30.49 58.81
CA ILE A 411 -57.59 -31.49 59.84
C ILE A 411 -56.69 -32.54 59.20
N LEU A 412 -55.41 -32.58 59.59
CA LEU A 412 -54.37 -33.42 58.96
C LEU A 412 -54.34 -33.30 57.41
N GLY A 413 -54.42 -32.07 56.88
CA GLY A 413 -54.37 -31.81 55.44
C GLY A 413 -55.68 -32.06 54.68
N PHE A 414 -56.77 -32.41 55.38
CA PHE A 414 -58.10 -32.51 54.78
C PHE A 414 -58.92 -31.25 55.08
N SER A 415 -59.33 -30.53 54.03
CA SER A 415 -60.22 -29.37 54.13
C SER A 415 -61.71 -29.73 54.11
N GLU A 416 -62.07 -30.81 53.40
CA GLU A 416 -63.47 -31.22 53.19
C GLU A 416 -63.63 -32.76 53.20
N GLY A 417 -64.86 -33.21 53.46
CA GLY A 417 -65.26 -34.62 53.36
C GLY A 417 -65.72 -35.26 54.66
N VAL A 418 -66.43 -36.39 54.54
CA VAL A 418 -66.98 -37.12 55.70
C VAL A 418 -65.86 -37.83 56.45
N ARG A 419 -65.82 -37.66 57.78
CA ARG A 419 -64.88 -38.31 58.70
C ARG A 419 -65.62 -38.83 59.93
N SER A 420 -65.03 -39.80 60.64
CA SER A 420 -65.62 -40.31 61.86
C SER A 420 -65.55 -39.26 62.98
N GLY A 421 -66.53 -39.25 63.89
CA GLY A 421 -66.50 -38.34 65.05
C GLY A 421 -65.24 -38.49 65.91
N SER A 422 -64.71 -39.72 66.01
CA SER A 422 -63.44 -40.02 66.70
C SER A 422 -62.24 -39.35 66.03
N PHE A 423 -62.23 -39.25 64.70
CA PHE A 423 -61.17 -38.59 63.94
C PHE A 423 -61.17 -37.08 64.22
N ILE A 424 -62.34 -36.45 64.24
CA ILE A 424 -62.46 -35.01 64.52
C ILE A 424 -62.04 -34.70 65.96
N LYS A 425 -62.43 -35.55 66.92
CA LYS A 425 -62.12 -35.36 68.34
C LYS A 425 -60.62 -35.44 68.68
N ASN A 426 -59.87 -36.29 67.99
CA ASN A 426 -58.48 -36.60 68.34
C ASN A 426 -57.43 -35.78 67.58
N ASN A 427 -57.84 -34.91 66.66
CA ASN A 427 -56.92 -34.14 65.81
C ASN A 427 -57.10 -32.63 66.02
N THR A 428 -56.03 -31.88 65.74
CA THR A 428 -56.05 -30.42 65.78
C THR A 428 -56.48 -29.83 64.44
N ILE A 429 -57.23 -28.74 64.51
CA ILE A 429 -57.54 -27.92 63.34
C ILE A 429 -56.33 -27.03 63.07
N ASN A 430 -55.79 -27.13 61.87
CA ASN A 430 -54.72 -26.30 61.35
C ASN A 430 -55.29 -25.36 60.28
N ALA A 431 -54.49 -24.37 59.88
CA ALA A 431 -54.79 -23.53 58.72
C ALA A 431 -53.60 -23.61 57.76
N GLU A 432 -53.89 -23.71 56.47
CA GLU A 432 -52.87 -23.75 55.41
C GLU A 432 -53.31 -22.94 54.19
N PHE A 433 -52.35 -22.38 53.46
CA PHE A 433 -52.61 -21.82 52.14
C PHE A 433 -52.49 -22.92 51.10
N LYS A 434 -53.52 -23.07 50.26
CA LYS A 434 -53.48 -23.98 49.12
C LYS A 434 -53.00 -23.21 47.89
N ASP A 435 -52.04 -23.79 47.16
CA ASP A 435 -51.48 -23.22 45.92
C ASP A 435 -50.92 -21.79 46.09
N PHE A 436 -50.19 -21.54 47.18
CA PHE A 436 -49.57 -20.25 47.46
C PHE A 436 -48.05 -20.39 47.63
N ASP A 437 -47.29 -19.53 46.94
CA ASP A 437 -45.84 -19.64 46.81
C ASP A 437 -45.05 -19.18 48.06
N PHE A 438 -45.72 -18.63 49.08
CA PHE A 438 -45.06 -18.21 50.32
C PHE A 438 -45.37 -19.18 51.46
N GLU A 439 -44.32 -19.64 52.12
CA GLU A 439 -44.41 -20.45 53.34
C GLU A 439 -44.71 -19.54 54.54
N LEU A 440 -45.87 -19.73 55.17
CA LEU A 440 -46.31 -18.95 56.32
C LEU A 440 -46.83 -19.86 57.43
N ASP A 441 -46.32 -19.64 58.65
CA ASP A 441 -46.77 -20.34 59.85
C ASP A 441 -48.09 -19.77 60.37
N LEU A 442 -49.20 -20.45 60.06
CA LEU A 442 -50.54 -20.06 60.50
C LEU A 442 -50.89 -20.66 61.87
N LYS A 443 -51.61 -19.88 62.69
CA LYS A 443 -52.15 -20.34 63.99
C LYS A 443 -53.66 -20.16 64.01
N VAL A 444 -54.38 -21.25 64.31
CA VAL A 444 -55.84 -21.21 64.49
C VAL A 444 -56.16 -20.61 65.86
N LEU A 445 -56.94 -19.52 65.88
CA LEU A 445 -57.32 -18.83 67.11
C LEU A 445 -58.63 -19.36 67.70
N SER A 446 -59.59 -19.69 66.86
CA SER A 446 -60.91 -20.19 67.25
C SER A 446 -61.53 -21.00 66.11
N PHE A 447 -62.39 -21.94 66.46
CA PHE A 447 -63.21 -22.71 65.52
C PHE A 447 -64.53 -23.08 66.18
N GLU A 448 -65.53 -23.43 65.38
CA GLU A 448 -66.84 -23.90 65.84
C GLU A 448 -67.09 -25.31 65.31
N ILE A 449 -67.69 -26.16 66.14
CA ILE A 449 -68.19 -27.48 65.75
C ILE A 449 -69.70 -27.44 65.96
N VAL A 450 -70.45 -27.55 64.86
CA VAL A 450 -71.92 -27.49 64.84
C VAL A 450 -72.52 -28.89 64.81
#